data_AF-K2RN30-F1
#
_entry.id   AF-K2RN30-F1
#
_cell.length_a   1.000
_cell.length_b   1.000
_cell.length_c   1.000
_cell.angle_alpha   90.00
_cell.angle_beta   90.00
_cell.angle_gamma   90.00
#
_symmetry.space_group_name_H-M   'P 1'
#
loop_
_entity.id
_entity.type
_entity.pdbx_description
1 polymer ?
#
loop_
_entity_poly.entity_id
_entity_poly.type
_entity_poly.pdbx_seq_one_letter_code
_entity_poly.pdbx_strand_id
1 'polypeptide(L)'
;MSNNTNTNPWIYGSTVPYAEPPWSRGIPSPYIKDSHRHLRHAMRQWVEEHIIPFAHEWEEATTVPHSAYVDAAKAGLLMPMAAGSRIPDEWWGRFPIMGDVRPEEWDGFHDFVIHDELMRVGGIGYVD
;
A
#
# COMPACT_ATOMS: atom_id res chain seq x y z
N MET A 1 14.02 20.11 -19.39
CA MET A 1 14.44 19.44 -18.14
C MET A 1 13.77 20.19 -16.99
N SER A 2 12.55 19.83 -16.60
CA SER A 2 11.90 20.46 -15.45
C SER A 2 12.34 19.74 -14.18
N ASN A 3 13.15 20.42 -13.37
CA ASN A 3 13.43 20.02 -11.99
C ASN A 3 12.13 20.11 -11.20
N ASN A 4 11.39 19.01 -11.13
CA ASN A 4 10.21 18.90 -10.29
C ASN A 4 10.66 18.54 -8.87
N THR A 5 11.17 19.54 -8.13
CA THR A 5 11.37 19.42 -6.68
C THR A 5 10.01 19.45 -6.01
N ASN A 6 9.28 18.34 -6.08
CA ASN A 6 8.02 18.22 -5.37
C ASN A 6 8.36 17.95 -3.90
N THR A 7 8.29 18.99 -3.07
CA THR A 7 8.58 18.98 -1.63
C THR A 7 7.47 18.31 -0.81
N ASN A 8 6.45 17.75 -1.47
CA ASN A 8 5.38 17.00 -0.84
C ASN A 8 5.71 15.50 -0.84
N PRO A 9 5.97 14.88 0.33
CA PRO A 9 6.39 13.47 0.41
C PRO A 9 5.30 12.49 -0.08
N TRP A 10 4.08 12.98 -0.31
CA TRP A 10 2.93 12.16 -0.71
C TRP A 10 2.66 12.16 -2.21
N ILE A 11 3.41 12.93 -3.02
CA ILE A 11 3.22 12.98 -4.47
C ILE A 11 4.13 11.97 -5.17
N TYR A 12 3.51 11.08 -5.93
CA TYR A 12 4.20 10.02 -6.65
C TYR A 12 3.87 10.04 -8.14
N GLY A 13 4.60 9.23 -8.90
CA GLY A 13 4.31 8.96 -10.30
C GLY A 13 4.74 10.05 -11.29
N SER A 14 4.37 9.82 -12.54
CA SER A 14 4.76 10.65 -13.69
C SER A 14 4.10 12.04 -13.69
N THR A 15 4.78 13.03 -14.29
CA THR A 15 4.21 14.36 -14.58
C THR A 15 3.47 14.40 -15.92
N VAL A 16 3.52 13.32 -16.70
CA VAL A 16 2.82 13.24 -18.00
C VAL A 16 1.31 13.32 -17.77
N PRO A 17 0.57 14.16 -18.51
CA PRO A 17 -0.88 14.25 -18.36
C PRO A 17 -1.56 12.88 -18.47
N TYR A 18 -2.49 12.60 -17.56
CA TYR A 18 -3.27 11.35 -17.50
C TYR A 18 -2.49 10.06 -17.21
N ALA A 19 -1.18 10.13 -16.96
CA ALA A 19 -0.39 8.97 -16.58
C ALA A 19 -0.69 8.49 -15.15
N GLU A 20 -1.22 9.37 -14.31
CA GLU A 20 -1.45 9.15 -12.89
C GLU A 20 -2.84 9.63 -12.48
N PRO A 21 -3.49 8.98 -11.51
CA PRO A 21 -4.76 9.46 -10.99
C PRO A 21 -4.57 10.81 -10.26
N PRO A 22 -5.55 11.73 -10.32
CA PRO A 22 -5.43 13.07 -9.73
C PRO A 22 -4.99 13.09 -8.26
N TRP A 23 -5.50 12.15 -7.46
CA TRP A 23 -5.21 12.07 -6.03
C TRP A 23 -3.75 11.73 -5.71
N SER A 24 -3.07 10.97 -6.58
CA SER A 24 -1.65 10.64 -6.42
C SER A 24 -0.74 11.82 -6.75
N ARG A 25 -1.27 12.81 -7.46
CA ARG A 25 -0.61 14.06 -7.88
C ARG A 25 -0.91 15.24 -6.94
N GLY A 26 -1.51 14.99 -5.78
CA GLY A 26 -1.80 16.00 -4.77
C GLY A 26 -3.08 16.80 -5.03
N ILE A 27 -3.88 16.42 -6.03
CA ILE A 27 -5.19 17.05 -6.26
C ILE A 27 -6.17 16.55 -5.19
N PRO A 28 -6.96 17.44 -4.55
CA PRO A 28 -7.94 17.04 -3.54
C PRO A 28 -8.92 16.01 -4.07
N SER A 29 -9.22 15.01 -3.25
CA SER A 29 -10.24 14.00 -3.52
C SER A 29 -11.21 13.97 -2.33
N PRO A 30 -12.53 13.82 -2.56
CA PRO A 30 -13.49 13.65 -1.46
C PRO A 30 -13.31 12.31 -0.73
N TYR A 31 -12.58 11.37 -1.33
CA TYR A 31 -12.37 10.02 -0.79
C TYR A 31 -11.00 9.86 -0.12
N ILE A 32 -9.95 10.47 -0.67
CA ILE A 32 -8.57 10.29 -0.18
C ILE A 32 -8.19 11.37 0.83
N LYS A 33 -8.23 10.99 2.11
CA LYS A 33 -7.76 11.73 3.29
C LYS A 33 -6.28 11.44 3.62
N ASP A 34 -5.73 12.12 4.63
CA ASP A 34 -4.32 11.98 5.02
C ASP A 34 -3.96 10.58 5.54
N SER A 35 -4.86 9.88 6.24
CA SER A 35 -4.63 8.50 6.68
C SER A 35 -4.33 7.55 5.52
N HIS A 36 -4.99 7.72 4.37
CA HIS A 36 -4.68 6.97 3.15
C HIS A 36 -3.29 7.29 2.60
N ARG A 37 -2.85 8.55 2.71
CA ARG A 37 -1.53 8.99 2.21
C ARG A 37 -0.41 8.40 3.06
N HIS A 38 -0.59 8.36 4.38
CA HIS A 38 0.33 7.70 5.30
C HIS A 38 0.43 6.21 5.02
N LEU A 39 -0.71 5.53 4.86
CA LEU A 39 -0.76 4.12 4.46
C LEU A 39 -0.03 3.89 3.14
N ARG A 40 -0.32 4.70 2.12
CA ARG A 40 0.29 4.58 0.79
C ARG A 40 1.82 4.75 0.83
N HIS A 41 2.33 5.68 1.64
CA HIS A 41 3.77 5.88 1.78
C HIS A 41 4.42 4.66 2.43
N ALA A 42 3.87 4.17 3.54
CA ALA A 42 4.38 3.00 4.22
C ALA A 42 4.31 1.74 3.33
N MET A 43 3.20 1.53 2.63
CA MET A 43 3.03 0.42 1.68
C MET A 43 4.07 0.45 0.57
N ARG A 44 4.30 1.62 -0.04
CA ARG A 44 5.29 1.74 -1.11
C ARG A 44 6.69 1.40 -0.63
N GLN A 45 7.12 1.94 0.50
CA GLN A 45 8.44 1.62 1.06
C GLN A 45 8.55 0.13 1.33
N TRP A 46 7.53 -0.45 1.96
CA TRP A 46 7.51 -1.87 2.28
C TRP A 46 7.58 -2.75 1.02
N VAL A 47 6.79 -2.44 -0.01
CA VAL A 47 6.79 -3.16 -1.30
C VAL A 47 8.13 -3.04 -2.02
N GLU A 48 8.73 -1.84 -2.04
CA GLU A 48 10.04 -1.60 -2.67
C GLU A 48 11.18 -2.34 -1.97
N GLU A 49 11.08 -2.55 -0.65
CA GLU A 49 12.10 -3.24 0.14
C GLU A 49 11.90 -4.76 0.22
N HIS A 50 10.65 -5.22 0.34
CA HIS A 50 10.34 -6.61 0.74
C HIS A 50 9.73 -7.45 -0.37
N ILE A 51 9.26 -6.85 -1.47
CA ILE A 51 8.56 -7.58 -2.54
C ILE A 51 9.28 -7.41 -3.87
N ILE A 52 9.44 -6.18 -4.36
CA ILE A 52 10.02 -5.90 -5.69
C ILE A 52 11.37 -6.60 -5.92
N PRO A 53 12.32 -6.62 -4.97
CA PRO A 53 13.62 -7.28 -5.19
C PRO A 53 13.53 -8.79 -5.41
N PHE A 54 12.47 -9.43 -4.91
CA PHE A 54 12.30 -10.89 -4.91
C PHE A 54 11.23 -11.38 -5.88
N ALA A 55 10.41 -10.48 -6.43
CA ALA A 55 9.24 -10.81 -7.24
C ALA A 55 9.57 -11.72 -8.42
N HIS A 56 10.67 -11.45 -9.14
CA HIS A 56 11.09 -12.26 -10.28
C HIS A 56 11.50 -13.68 -9.87
N GLU A 57 12.26 -13.83 -8.78
CA GLU A 57 12.67 -15.13 -8.25
C GLU A 57 11.44 -15.95 -7.82
N TRP A 58 10.49 -15.33 -7.12
CA TRP A 58 9.27 -16.00 -6.67
C TRP A 58 8.37 -16.42 -7.84
N GLU A 59 8.31 -15.60 -8.88
CA GLU A 59 7.59 -15.94 -10.12
C GLU A 59 8.22 -17.13 -10.83
N GLU A 60 9.55 -17.13 -11.02
CA GLU A 60 10.27 -18.27 -11.63
C GLU A 60 10.13 -19.55 -10.80
N ALA A 61 10.17 -19.43 -9.47
CA ALA A 61 9.99 -20.54 -8.54
C ALA A 61 8.53 -20.97 -8.39
N THR A 62 7.57 -20.20 -8.92
CA THR A 62 6.11 -20.39 -8.78
C THR A 62 5.65 -20.52 -7.32
N THR A 63 6.39 -19.90 -6.39
CA THR A 63 6.12 -19.99 -4.95
C THR A 63 6.57 -18.73 -4.23
N VAL A 64 5.79 -18.30 -3.25
CA VAL A 64 6.14 -17.22 -2.32
C VAL A 64 6.57 -17.85 -1.00
N PRO A 65 7.74 -17.47 -0.45
CA PRO A 65 8.22 -18.05 0.80
C PRO A 65 7.30 -17.70 1.95
N HIS A 66 7.03 -18.66 2.84
CA HIS A 66 6.19 -18.45 4.02
C HIS A 66 6.65 -17.27 4.90
N SER A 67 7.95 -17.00 4.95
CA SER A 67 8.52 -15.86 5.68
C SER A 67 7.99 -14.52 5.17
N ALA A 68 7.72 -14.37 3.87
CA ALA A 68 7.17 -13.13 3.32
C ALA A 68 5.77 -12.83 3.89
N TYR A 69 4.91 -13.85 4.02
CA TYR A 69 3.61 -13.71 4.68
C TYR A 69 3.74 -13.36 6.16
N VAL A 70 4.69 -13.98 6.86
CA VAL A 70 4.96 -13.67 8.27
C VAL A 70 5.42 -12.22 8.44
N ASP A 71 6.27 -11.73 7.54
CA ASP A 71 6.76 -10.36 7.60
C ASP A 71 5.68 -9.35 7.19
N ALA A 72 4.82 -9.69 6.23
CA ALA A 72 3.61 -8.92 5.92
C ALA A 72 2.64 -8.83 7.10
N ALA A 73 2.47 -9.93 7.86
CA ALA A 73 1.64 -9.94 9.06
C ALA A 73 2.20 -8.99 10.14
N LYS A 74 3.52 -9.05 10.38
CA LYS A 74 4.20 -8.17 11.34
C LYS A 74 4.17 -6.71 10.92
N ALA A 75 4.25 -6.44 9.62
CA ALA A 75 4.20 -5.08 9.06
C ALA A 75 2.80 -4.45 9.15
N GLY A 76 1.77 -5.24 9.49
CA GLY A 76 0.39 -4.76 9.59
C GLY A 76 -0.33 -4.66 8.25
N LEU A 77 0.03 -5.51 7.29
CA LEU A 77 -0.60 -5.60 5.97
C LEU A 77 -1.75 -6.63 5.95
N LEU A 78 -1.52 -7.83 6.49
CA LEU A 78 -2.47 -8.95 6.31
C LEU A 78 -3.80 -8.75 7.06
N MET A 79 -3.77 -8.22 8.29
CA MET A 79 -5.00 -8.04 9.06
C MET A 79 -5.94 -7.01 8.41
N PRO A 80 -5.46 -5.82 8.01
CA PRO A 80 -6.35 -4.86 7.35
C PRO A 80 -6.91 -5.36 6.01
N MET A 81 -6.14 -6.13 5.23
CA MET A 81 -6.65 -6.80 4.04
C MET A 81 -7.78 -7.79 4.35
N ALA A 82 -7.64 -8.58 5.41
CA ALA A 82 -8.69 -9.51 5.84
C ALA A 82 -9.95 -8.79 6.36
N ALA A 83 -9.81 -7.60 6.94
CA ALA A 83 -10.93 -6.77 7.38
C ALA A 83 -11.67 -6.11 6.21
N GLY A 84 -10.97 -5.81 5.11
CA GLY A 84 -11.53 -5.15 3.94
C GLY A 84 -11.97 -3.72 4.26
N SER A 85 -13.26 -3.42 4.14
CA SER A 85 -13.77 -2.04 4.19
C SER A 85 -13.91 -1.43 5.58
N ARG A 86 -13.86 -2.24 6.65
CA ARG A 86 -13.92 -1.78 8.04
C ARG A 86 -13.23 -2.77 8.97
N ILE A 87 -12.42 -2.27 9.90
CA ILE A 87 -11.81 -3.10 10.94
C ILE A 87 -12.82 -3.33 12.08
N PRO A 88 -13.17 -4.59 12.42
CA PRO A 88 -14.03 -4.91 13.55
C PRO A 88 -13.45 -4.38 14.87
N ASP A 89 -14.29 -3.83 15.74
CA ASP A 89 -13.87 -3.21 17.01
C ASP A 89 -13.11 -4.21 17.91
N GLU A 90 -13.44 -5.49 17.82
CA GLU A 90 -12.76 -6.57 18.53
C GLU A 90 -11.29 -6.76 18.11
N TRP A 91 -10.85 -6.24 16.97
CA TRP A 91 -9.48 -6.38 16.48
C TRP A 91 -8.61 -5.16 16.78
N TRP A 92 -9.21 -4.08 17.29
CA TRP A 92 -8.51 -2.83 17.55
C TRP A 92 -7.42 -3.03 18.61
N GLY A 93 -6.19 -2.62 18.28
CA GLY A 93 -5.02 -2.78 19.14
C GLY A 93 -4.51 -4.22 19.31
N ARG A 94 -5.17 -5.23 18.71
CA ARG A 94 -4.71 -6.64 18.76
C ARG A 94 -3.70 -6.96 17.67
N PHE A 95 -3.82 -6.30 16.52
CA PHE A 95 -2.97 -6.52 15.36
C PHE A 95 -2.43 -5.19 14.83
N PRO A 96 -1.22 -5.18 14.26
CA PRO A 96 -0.64 -3.97 13.69
C PRO A 96 -1.41 -3.53 12.44
N ILE A 97 -1.42 -2.21 12.21
CA ILE A 97 -1.92 -1.58 10.99
C ILE A 97 -0.79 -0.75 10.41
N MET A 98 -0.43 -1.01 9.15
CA MET A 98 0.62 -0.26 8.48
C MET A 98 0.26 1.24 8.34
N GLY A 99 1.27 2.11 8.39
CA GLY A 99 1.11 3.53 8.14
C GLY A 99 0.46 4.32 9.28
N ASP A 100 0.47 3.77 10.50
CA ASP A 100 -0.08 4.40 11.72
C ASP A 100 -1.54 4.86 11.55
N VAL A 101 -2.30 4.11 10.74
CA VAL A 101 -3.72 4.39 10.53
C VAL A 101 -4.50 3.93 11.75
N ARG A 102 -5.27 4.85 12.34
CA ARG A 102 -6.16 4.52 13.44
C ARG A 102 -7.29 3.61 12.94
N PRO A 103 -7.67 2.55 13.68
CA PRO A 103 -8.75 1.65 13.27
C PRO A 103 -10.08 2.36 13.00
N GLU A 104 -10.36 3.45 13.72
CA GLU A 104 -11.54 4.31 13.57
C GLU A 104 -11.58 5.05 12.22
N GLU A 105 -10.41 5.30 11.63
CA GLU A 105 -10.27 6.02 10.36
C GLU A 105 -10.27 5.08 9.16
N TRP A 106 -10.19 3.77 9.39
CA TRP A 106 -10.14 2.77 8.34
C TRP A 106 -11.46 2.71 7.56
N ASP A 107 -11.37 2.82 6.24
CA ASP A 107 -12.48 2.69 5.31
C ASP A 107 -12.04 1.91 4.05
N GLY A 108 -12.99 1.65 3.14
CA GLY A 108 -12.71 0.89 1.91
C GLY A 108 -11.67 1.52 0.98
N PHE A 109 -11.36 2.81 1.12
CA PHE A 109 -10.28 3.42 0.33
C PHE A 109 -8.89 3.08 0.89
N HIS A 110 -8.75 2.69 2.15
CA HIS A 110 -7.50 2.14 2.67
C HIS A 110 -7.20 0.77 2.07
N ASP A 111 -8.21 -0.08 1.99
CA ASP A 111 -8.11 -1.38 1.32
C ASP A 111 -7.76 -1.22 -0.16
N PHE A 112 -8.41 -0.28 -0.86
CA PHE A 112 -8.04 0.10 -2.23
C PHE A 112 -6.56 0.50 -2.36
N VAL A 113 -6.05 1.32 -1.43
CA VAL A 113 -4.64 1.77 -1.44
C VAL A 113 -3.66 0.60 -1.25
N ILE A 114 -3.99 -0.37 -0.40
CA ILE A 114 -3.18 -1.58 -0.25
C ILE A 114 -3.06 -2.31 -1.59
N HIS A 115 -4.20 -2.57 -2.22
CA HIS A 115 -4.24 -3.30 -3.49
C HIS A 115 -3.51 -2.52 -4.59
N ASP A 116 -3.71 -1.20 -4.69
CA ASP A 116 -3.03 -0.33 -5.67
C ASP A 116 -1.49 -0.42 -5.56
N GLU A 117 -0.95 -0.38 -4.34
CA GLU A 117 0.51 -0.45 -4.14
C GLU A 117 1.06 -1.87 -4.33
N LEU A 118 0.32 -2.93 -3.97
CA LEU A 118 0.72 -4.32 -4.25
C LEU A 118 0.78 -4.63 -5.74
N MET A 119 -0.17 -4.10 -6.53
CA MET A 119 -0.24 -4.35 -7.97
C MET A 119 0.90 -3.71 -8.77
N ARG A 120 1.68 -2.81 -8.17
CA ARG A 120 2.87 -2.22 -8.82
C ARG A 120 3.97 -3.23 -9.13
N VAL A 121 3.98 -4.37 -8.45
CA VAL A 121 5.01 -5.41 -8.60
C VAL A 121 4.87 -6.15 -9.93
N GLY A 122 3.68 -6.16 -10.55
CA GLY A 122 3.41 -6.81 -11.84
C GLY A 122 3.38 -8.35 -11.80
N GLY A 123 3.91 -8.99 -10.75
CA GLY A 123 3.85 -10.43 -10.51
C GLY A 123 2.60 -10.82 -9.70
N ILE A 124 1.79 -11.73 -10.23
CA ILE A 124 0.47 -12.11 -9.70
C ILE A 124 0.59 -13.02 -8.45
N GLY A 125 1.72 -13.71 -8.26
CA GLY A 125 1.86 -14.78 -7.25
C GLY A 125 1.82 -14.33 -5.78
N TYR A 126 1.94 -13.04 -5.48
CA TYR A 126 1.93 -12.55 -4.09
C TYR A 126 0.51 -12.19 -3.59
N VAL A 127 -0.42 -11.89 -4.50
CA VAL A 127 -1.78 -11.47 -4.17
C VAL A 127 -2.74 -12.59 -4.56
N ASP A 128 -2.85 -13.60 -3.69
CA ASP A 128 -3.85 -14.67 -3.76
C ASP A 128 -4.75 -14.63 -2.52
#